data_AF-A0A432T5T3-F1
#
_entry.id   AF-A0A432T5T3-F1
#
_cell.length_a   1.000
_cell.length_b   1.000
_cell.length_c   1.000
_cell.angle_alpha   90.00
_cell.angle_beta   90.00
_cell.angle_gamma   90.00
#
_symmetry.space_group_name_H-M   'P 1'
#
loop_
_entity.id
_entity.type
_entity.pdbx_description
1 polymer ?
#
loop_
_entity_poly.entity_id
_entity_poly.type
_entity_poly.pdbx_seq_one_letter_code
_entity_poly.pdbx_strand_id
1 'polypeptide(L)'
;MKKGNLIYILPNLFTATSIFVGMISMVEASKGNFVTAAWLILLALVFDALDGRIARMTNTTSKFGVEFDSLADIVSFGVAPAILLYFFTGSNYGRFGILVSALYVIFGAIRLARFNITTARTDPNVFIGLPIPT
;
A
#
# COMPACT_ATOMS: atom_id res chain seq x y z
N MET A 1 -17.67 24.25 -17.30
CA MET A 1 -16.40 23.73 -16.74
C MET A 1 -16.73 22.61 -15.75
N LYS A 2 -16.44 21.35 -16.09
CA LYS A 2 -16.95 20.13 -15.41
C LYS A 2 -16.30 19.93 -14.03
N LYS A 3 -17.06 20.17 -12.95
CA LYS A 3 -16.68 19.95 -11.53
C LYS A 3 -16.51 18.46 -11.13
N GLY A 4 -16.77 17.52 -12.03
CA GLY A 4 -16.77 16.07 -11.75
C GLY A 4 -15.40 15.38 -11.80
N ASN A 5 -14.39 15.94 -12.48
CA ASN A 5 -13.10 15.25 -12.67
C ASN A 5 -12.10 15.49 -11.53
N LEU A 6 -12.21 16.60 -10.82
CA LEU A 6 -11.23 16.98 -9.79
C LEU A 6 -11.32 16.08 -8.54
N ILE A 7 -12.52 15.59 -8.24
CA ILE A 7 -12.79 14.75 -7.06
C ILE A 7 -12.15 13.35 -7.22
N TYR A 8 -11.98 12.84 -8.44
CA TYR A 8 -11.28 11.58 -8.70
C TYR A 8 -9.76 11.72 -8.81
N ILE A 9 -9.26 12.91 -9.17
CA ILE A 9 -7.82 13.18 -9.29
C ILE A 9 -7.18 13.38 -7.92
N LEU A 10 -7.93 13.97 -6.99
CA LEU A 10 -7.46 14.25 -5.62
C LEU A 10 -6.96 12.99 -4.92
N PRO A 11 -7.72 11.88 -4.87
CA PRO A 11 -7.25 10.67 -4.22
C PRO A 11 -6.00 10.10 -4.89
N ASN A 12 -6.08 9.83 -6.19
CA ASN A 12 -4.95 9.27 -6.95
C ASN A 12 -3.65 10.10 -6.84
N LEU A 13 -3.74 11.40 -6.58
CA LEU A 13 -2.56 12.25 -6.37
C LEU A 13 -1.92 12.02 -4.99
N PHE A 14 -2.71 11.77 -3.95
CA PHE A 14 -2.18 11.37 -2.65
C PHE A 14 -1.59 9.96 -2.70
N THR A 15 -2.25 9.02 -3.38
CA THR A 15 -1.70 7.67 -3.64
C THR A 15 -0.36 7.75 -4.38
N ALA A 16 -0.26 8.62 -5.40
CA ALA A 16 1.00 8.83 -6.12
C ALA A 16 2.09 9.47 -5.22
N THR A 17 1.67 10.33 -4.28
CA THR A 17 2.57 10.96 -3.31
C THR A 17 3.08 9.94 -2.29
N SER A 18 2.26 9.00 -1.82
CA SER A 18 2.71 7.92 -0.91
C SER A 18 3.77 7.06 -1.59
N ILE A 19 3.57 6.66 -2.85
CA ILE A 19 4.57 5.96 -3.67
C ILE A 19 5.86 6.78 -3.78
N PHE A 20 5.75 8.08 -4.08
CA PHE A 20 6.92 8.96 -4.24
C PHE A 20 7.74 9.04 -2.96
N VAL A 21 7.08 9.19 -1.81
CA VAL A 21 7.74 9.19 -0.49
C VAL A 21 8.37 7.83 -0.19
N GLY A 22 7.68 6.73 -0.52
CA GLY A 22 8.23 5.37 -0.39
C GLY A 22 9.50 5.17 -1.23
N MET A 23 9.53 5.70 -2.45
CA MET A 23 10.73 5.68 -3.31
C MET A 23 11.88 6.48 -2.71
N ILE A 24 11.61 7.70 -2.17
CA ILE A 24 12.65 8.49 -1.49
C ILE A 24 13.19 7.72 -0.28
N SER A 25 12.33 7.04 0.48
CA SER A 25 12.77 6.18 1.60
C SER A 25 13.77 5.11 1.14
N MET A 26 13.48 4.42 0.03
CA MET A 26 14.40 3.40 -0.50
C MET A 26 15.76 3.99 -0.91
N VAL A 27 15.75 5.21 -1.48
CA VAL A 27 16.98 5.93 -1.83
C VAL A 27 17.75 6.37 -0.58
N GLU A 28 17.09 6.84 0.46
CA GLU A 28 17.76 7.19 1.71
C GLU A 28 18.31 5.95 2.44
N ALA A 29 17.60 4.82 2.38
CA ALA A 29 18.08 3.55 2.90
C ALA A 29 19.36 3.08 2.19
N SER A 30 19.47 3.27 0.87
CA SER A 30 20.67 2.89 0.11
C SER A 30 21.89 3.78 0.41
N LYS A 31 21.66 5.02 0.85
CA LYS A 31 22.71 5.94 1.33
C LYS A 31 23.16 5.66 2.78
N GLY A 32 22.51 4.72 3.47
CA GLY A 32 22.76 4.43 4.89
C GLY A 32 22.01 5.33 5.88
N ASN A 33 21.11 6.20 5.39
CA ASN A 33 20.30 7.09 6.22
C ASN A 33 19.03 6.37 6.74
N PHE A 34 19.22 5.33 7.55
CA PHE A 34 18.13 4.44 7.99
C PHE A 34 17.05 5.14 8.82
N VAL A 35 17.44 6.10 9.67
CA VAL A 35 16.50 6.86 10.51
C VAL A 35 15.58 7.70 9.64
N THR A 36 16.13 8.40 8.66
CA THR A 36 15.35 9.21 7.70
C THR A 36 14.44 8.33 6.85
N ALA A 37 14.94 7.19 6.37
CA ALA A 37 14.14 6.22 5.62
C ALA A 37 12.94 5.71 6.45
N ALA A 38 13.15 5.35 7.72
CA ALA A 38 12.06 4.91 8.59
C ALA A 38 10.99 6.00 8.79
N TRP A 39 11.41 7.26 9.00
CA TRP A 39 10.47 8.39 9.09
C TRP A 39 9.70 8.63 7.80
N LEU A 40 10.34 8.45 6.64
CA LEU A 40 9.67 8.59 5.34
C LEU A 40 8.62 7.49 5.13
N ILE A 41 8.87 6.25 5.55
CA ILE A 41 7.86 5.17 5.50
C ILE A 41 6.65 5.52 6.38
N LEU A 42 6.89 6.03 7.59
CA LEU A 42 5.81 6.49 8.47
C LEU A 42 5.03 7.67 7.86
N LEU A 43 5.72 8.55 7.15
CA LEU A 43 5.11 9.68 6.48
C LEU A 43 4.26 9.22 5.27
N ALA A 44 4.71 8.21 4.53
CA ALA A 44 3.91 7.54 3.49
C ALA A 44 2.64 6.90 4.08
N LEU A 45 2.73 6.29 5.27
CA LEU A 45 1.57 5.75 6.02
C LEU A 45 0.51 6.81 6.30
N VAL A 46 0.94 8.01 6.69
CA VAL A 46 0.00 9.10 6.97
C VAL A 46 -0.70 9.54 5.69
N PHE A 47 0.03 9.69 4.57
CA PHE A 47 -0.57 10.10 3.31
C PHE A 47 -1.54 9.06 2.75
N ASP A 48 -1.17 7.79 2.81
CA ASP A 48 -1.99 6.67 2.36
C ASP A 48 -3.30 6.56 3.18
N ALA A 49 -3.19 6.65 4.51
CA ALA A 49 -4.35 6.66 5.40
C ALA A 49 -5.26 7.88 5.20
N LEU A 50 -4.69 9.05 4.88
CA LEU A 50 -5.48 10.24 4.56
C LEU A 50 -6.22 10.06 3.24
N ASP A 51 -5.56 9.50 2.23
CA ASP A 51 -6.15 9.28 0.92
C ASP A 51 -7.30 8.26 0.95
N GLY A 52 -7.06 7.09 1.55
CA GLY A 52 -8.08 6.06 1.72
C GLY A 52 -9.29 6.55 2.51
N ARG A 53 -9.11 7.47 3.47
CA ARG A 53 -10.21 8.10 4.21
C ARG A 53 -10.95 9.15 3.37
N ILE A 54 -10.23 9.98 2.61
CA ILE A 54 -10.83 10.98 1.72
C ILE A 54 -11.64 10.26 0.64
N ALA A 55 -11.09 9.24 -0.02
CA ALA A 55 -11.78 8.44 -1.04
C ALA A 55 -13.09 7.81 -0.53
N ARG A 56 -13.10 7.33 0.73
CA ARG A 56 -14.32 6.81 1.39
C ARG A 56 -15.32 7.91 1.72
N MET A 57 -14.86 9.06 2.21
CA MET A 57 -15.75 10.17 2.59
C MET A 57 -16.36 10.89 1.38
N THR A 58 -15.66 10.95 0.25
CA THR A 58 -16.14 11.62 -0.97
C THR A 58 -16.98 10.72 -1.88
N ASN A 59 -17.33 9.48 -1.45
CA ASN A 59 -18.07 8.49 -2.25
C ASN A 59 -17.52 8.31 -3.68
N THR A 60 -16.23 8.58 -3.86
CA THR A 60 -15.54 8.59 -5.16
C THR A 60 -14.61 7.39 -5.26
N THR A 61 -15.01 6.28 -4.66
CA THR A 61 -14.33 4.98 -4.74
C THR A 61 -14.55 4.38 -6.13
N SER A 62 -13.73 4.79 -7.10
CA SER A 62 -13.63 4.11 -8.39
C SER A 62 -12.90 2.76 -8.21
N LYS A 63 -13.32 1.72 -8.95
CA LYS A 63 -12.61 0.43 -8.98
C LYS A 63 -11.13 0.59 -9.31
N PHE A 64 -10.78 1.58 -10.13
CA PHE A 64 -9.39 1.91 -10.45
C PHE A 64 -8.62 2.45 -9.23
N GLY A 65 -9.23 3.34 -8.44
CA GLY A 65 -8.59 3.94 -7.26
C GLY A 65 -8.30 2.91 -6.18
N VAL A 66 -9.21 1.95 -5.97
CA VAL A 66 -9.01 0.86 -4.99
C VAL A 66 -7.83 -0.04 -5.39
N GLU A 67 -7.70 -0.40 -6.67
CA GLU A 67 -6.55 -1.17 -7.15
C GLU A 67 -5.25 -0.35 -7.10
N PHE A 68 -5.32 0.95 -7.37
CA PHE A 68 -4.16 1.83 -7.32
C PHE A 68 -3.63 2.04 -5.89
N ASP A 69 -4.52 2.25 -4.92
CA ASP A 69 -4.24 2.31 -3.47
C ASP A 69 -3.54 1.02 -3.01
N SER A 70 -4.05 -0.13 -3.44
CA SER A 70 -3.45 -1.43 -3.10
C SER A 70 -2.05 -1.64 -3.68
N LEU A 71 -1.78 -1.10 -4.88
CA LEU A 71 -0.43 -1.13 -5.45
C LEU A 71 0.50 -0.18 -4.70
N ALA A 72 0.02 0.99 -4.31
CA ALA A 72 0.78 1.95 -3.52
C ALA A 72 1.13 1.41 -2.14
N ASP A 73 0.20 0.72 -1.48
CA ASP A 73 0.39 0.02 -0.22
C ASP A 73 1.53 -1.01 -0.30
N ILE A 74 1.56 -1.82 -1.38
CA ILE A 74 2.62 -2.82 -1.57
C ILE A 74 3.98 -2.13 -1.73
N VAL A 75 4.05 -1.03 -2.47
CA VAL A 75 5.32 -0.31 -2.68
C VAL A 75 5.77 0.39 -1.38
N SER A 76 4.86 1.08 -0.70
CA SER A 76 5.18 1.92 0.45
C SER A 76 5.35 1.13 1.75
N PHE A 77 4.59 0.05 1.97
CA PHE A 77 4.63 -0.78 3.19
C PHE A 77 5.17 -2.19 2.99
N GLY A 78 5.21 -2.68 1.75
CA GLY A 78 5.87 -3.93 1.42
C GLY A 78 7.33 -3.71 1.05
N VAL A 79 7.56 -3.01 -0.06
CA VAL A 79 8.87 -2.89 -0.69
C VAL A 79 9.80 -1.96 0.08
N ALA A 80 9.35 -0.76 0.48
CA ALA A 80 10.21 0.19 1.17
C ALA A 80 10.77 -0.33 2.51
N PRO A 81 9.98 -0.98 3.39
CA PRO A 81 10.52 -1.58 4.62
C PRO A 81 11.42 -2.79 4.36
N ALA A 82 11.10 -3.61 3.35
CA ALA A 82 11.94 -4.75 2.97
C ALA A 82 13.33 -4.29 2.53
N ILE A 83 13.39 -3.24 1.71
CA ILE A 83 14.65 -2.64 1.25
C ILE A 83 15.40 -1.97 2.40
N LEU A 84 14.70 -1.28 3.30
CA LEU A 84 15.31 -0.70 4.49
C LEU A 84 15.98 -1.77 5.36
N LEU A 85 15.29 -2.87 5.64
CA LEU A 85 15.85 -4.00 6.40
C LEU A 85 17.01 -4.68 5.68
N TYR A 86 16.91 -4.80 4.35
CA TYR A 86 17.98 -5.33 3.52
C TYR A 86 19.26 -4.48 3.66
N PHE A 87 19.18 -3.16 3.50
CA PHE A 87 20.36 -2.30 3.65
C PHE A 87 20.86 -2.20 5.09
N PHE A 88 19.97 -2.24 6.08
CA PHE A 88 20.33 -2.11 7.50
C PHE A 88 21.08 -3.33 8.04
N THR A 89 20.65 -4.54 7.69
CA THR A 89 21.19 -5.79 8.26
C THR A 89 21.31 -6.90 7.23
N GLY A 90 20.40 -6.97 6.27
CA GLY A 90 20.37 -8.03 5.26
C GLY A 90 21.60 -8.08 4.35
N SER A 91 22.28 -6.95 4.14
CA SER A 91 23.49 -6.83 3.32
C SER A 91 24.63 -7.73 3.81
N ASN A 92 24.75 -7.94 5.12
CA ASN A 92 25.74 -8.83 5.73
C ASN A 92 25.48 -10.32 5.45
N TYR A 93 24.23 -10.69 5.14
CA TYR A 93 23.82 -12.07 4.86
C TYR A 93 23.78 -12.39 3.36
N GLY A 94 24.15 -11.44 2.50
CA GLY A 94 24.22 -11.60 1.04
C GLY A 94 22.92 -12.14 0.45
N ARG A 95 22.98 -13.33 -0.18
CA ARG A 95 21.85 -13.96 -0.87
C ARG A 95 20.66 -14.27 0.07
N PHE A 96 20.92 -14.59 1.34
CA PHE A 96 19.86 -14.84 2.31
C PHE A 96 19.09 -13.57 2.66
N GLY A 97 19.77 -12.42 2.76
CA GLY A 97 19.11 -11.13 2.99
C GLY A 97 18.15 -10.75 1.86
N ILE A 98 18.54 -11.02 0.61
CA ILE A 98 17.69 -10.82 -0.57
C ILE A 98 16.45 -11.73 -0.49
N LEU A 99 16.65 -13.02 -0.17
CA LEU A 99 15.56 -13.99 -0.10
C LEU A 99 14.53 -13.65 0.99
N VAL A 100 14.98 -13.28 2.19
CA VAL A 100 14.08 -12.89 3.28
C VAL A 100 13.29 -11.62 2.93
N SER A 101 13.96 -10.63 2.33
CA SER A 101 13.31 -9.38 1.91
C SER A 101 12.28 -9.63 0.82
N ALA A 102 12.59 -10.50 -0.16
CA ALA A 102 11.65 -10.90 -1.21
C ALA A 102 10.44 -11.66 -0.63
N LEU A 103 10.66 -12.61 0.28
CA LEU A 103 9.58 -13.34 0.93
C LEU A 103 8.64 -12.41 1.71
N TYR A 104 9.18 -11.43 2.43
CA TYR A 104 8.37 -10.42 3.13
C TYR A 104 7.43 -9.69 2.17
N VAL A 105 7.93 -9.21 1.04
CA VAL A 105 7.11 -8.53 0.02
C VAL A 105 6.06 -9.48 -0.58
N ILE A 106 6.44 -10.72 -0.90
CA ILE A 106 5.53 -11.72 -1.47
C ILE A 106 4.38 -12.03 -0.50
N PHE A 107 4.67 -12.29 0.77
CA PHE A 107 3.64 -12.55 1.77
C PHE A 107 2.74 -11.33 2.00
N GLY A 108 3.32 -10.12 2.00
CA GLY A 108 2.57 -8.86 2.06
C GLY A 108 1.61 -8.71 0.88
N ALA A 109 2.08 -8.95 -0.35
CA ALA A 109 1.27 -8.86 -1.57
C ALA A 109 0.13 -9.90 -1.58
N ILE A 110 0.39 -11.14 -1.15
CA ILE A 110 -0.65 -12.18 -1.03
C ILE A 110 -1.72 -11.76 -0.01
N ARG A 111 -1.31 -11.20 1.13
CA ARG A 111 -2.24 -10.70 2.14
C ARG A 111 -3.14 -9.59 1.57
N LEU A 112 -2.57 -8.62 0.85
CA LEU A 112 -3.34 -7.54 0.23
C LEU A 112 -4.28 -8.05 -0.87
N ALA A 113 -3.81 -8.93 -1.75
CA ALA A 113 -4.63 -9.54 -2.79
C ALA A 113 -5.84 -10.29 -2.20
N ARG A 114 -5.64 -11.04 -1.09
CA ARG A 114 -6.76 -11.68 -0.37
C ARG A 114 -7.73 -10.67 0.22
N PHE A 115 -7.24 -9.54 0.74
CA PHE A 115 -8.07 -8.48 1.28
C PHE A 115 -8.92 -7.81 0.18
N ASN A 116 -8.35 -7.51 -0.98
CA ASN A 116 -9.08 -6.96 -2.13
C ASN A 116 -10.17 -7.90 -2.62
N ILE A 117 -9.87 -9.19 -2.76
CA ILE A 117 -10.87 -10.19 -3.19
C ILE A 117 -11.99 -10.36 -2.16
N THR A 118 -11.67 -10.31 -0.86
CA THR A 118 -12.67 -10.43 0.21
C THR A 118 -13.59 -9.21 0.27
N THR A 119 -13.02 -8.01 0.08
CA THR A 119 -13.76 -6.75 0.05
C THR A 119 -14.62 -6.65 -1.22
N ALA A 120 -14.10 -7.10 -2.37
CA ALA A 120 -14.85 -7.18 -3.63
C ALA A 120 -15.96 -8.24 -3.64
N ARG A 121 -15.88 -9.26 -2.77
CA ARG A 121 -16.92 -10.27 -2.55
C ARG A 121 -17.95 -9.90 -1.49
N THR A 122 -17.82 -8.74 -0.84
CA THR A 122 -18.85 -8.24 0.06
C THR A 122 -19.95 -7.57 -0.77
N ASP A 123 -20.76 -8.40 -1.44
CA ASP A 123 -22.14 -8.02 -1.71
C ASP A 123 -22.83 -7.85 -0.35
N PRO A 124 -23.52 -6.73 -0.07
CA PRO A 124 -24.32 -6.57 1.16
C PRO A 124 -25.48 -7.58 1.27
N ASN A 125 -25.67 -8.45 0.27
CA ASN A 125 -26.83 -9.31 0.10
C ASN A 125 -26.52 -10.81 0.03
N VAL A 126 -25.27 -11.26 0.26
CA VAL A 126 -24.95 -12.69 0.24
C VAL A 126 -24.40 -13.13 1.58
N PHE A 127 -25.28 -13.78 2.34
CA PHE A 127 -24.92 -14.60 3.49
C PHE A 127 -23.85 -15.63 3.09
N ILE A 128 -22.74 -15.66 3.82
CA ILE A 128 -21.76 -16.76 3.75
C ILE A 128 -21.91 -17.57 5.05
N GLY A 129 -22.73 -18.61 4.95
CA GLY A 129 -23.19 -19.52 6.00
C GLY A 129 -24.43 -20.27 5.50
N LEU A 130 -24.88 -21.35 6.15
CA LEU A 130 -26.10 -22.07 5.74
C LEU A 130 -27.34 -21.31 6.27
N PRO A 131 -28.15 -20.63 5.42
CA PRO A 131 -29.33 -19.92 5.89
C PRO A 131 -30.52 -20.89 5.87
N ILE A 132 -31.17 -21.02 7.01
CA ILE A 132 -32.51 -21.61 7.12
C ILE A 132 -33.45 -20.44 7.42
N PRO A 133 -34.60 -20.25 6.75
CA PRO A 133 -34.96 -20.59 5.38
C PRO A 133 -35.59 -19.40 4.59
N THR A 134 -35.59 -19.58 3.26
CA THR A 134 -36.44 -18.98 2.19
C THR A 134 -36.38 -17.50 1.92
#